data_AF-A0A2N6F9G2-F1
#
_entry.id   AF-A0A2N6F9G2-F1
#
_cell.length_a   1.000
_cell.length_b   1.000
_cell.length_c   1.000
_cell.angle_alpha   90.00
_cell.angle_beta   90.00
_cell.angle_gamma   90.00
#
_symmetry.space_group_name_H-M   'P 1'
#
loop_
_entity.id
_entity.type
_entity.pdbx_description
1 polymer ?
#
loop_
_entity_poly.entity_id
_entity_poly.type
_entity_poly.pdbx_seq_one_letter_code
_entity_poly.pdbx_strand_id
1 'polypeptide(L)' 'MVIPGELGPTILHVAAGEAWVAAASCPGKICMRMGKIHRQGDVVACLPNRLLLRIRGEDREAAYDFITE' A
#
# COMPACT_ATOMS: atom_id res chain seq x y z
N MET A 1 1.18 -5.28 -12.02
CA MET A 1 2.59 -4.83 -12.00
C MET A 1 3.40 -5.70 -11.06
N VAL A 2 4.72 -5.85 -11.27
CA VAL A 2 5.61 -6.68 -10.45
C VAL A 2 6.55 -5.79 -9.66
N ILE A 3 6.68 -6.03 -8.36
CA ILE A 3 7.58 -5.31 -7.46
C ILE A 3 8.59 -6.31 -6.88
N PRO A 4 9.91 -6.09 -7.03
CA PRO A 4 10.91 -6.93 -6.40
C PRO A 4 10.87 -6.78 -4.88
N GLY A 5 11.17 -7.86 -4.15
CA GLY A 5 11.24 -7.89 -2.69
C GLY A 5 12.29 -8.90 -2.22
N GLU A 6 12.67 -8.84 -0.95
CA GLU A 6 13.79 -9.64 -0.41
C GLU A 6 13.61 -11.16 -0.58
N LEU A 7 12.39 -11.68 -0.42
CA LEU A 7 12.09 -13.10 -0.64
C LEU A 7 11.60 -13.41 -2.06
N GLY A 8 11.64 -12.43 -2.95
CA GLY A 8 11.18 -12.55 -4.34
C GLY A 8 10.03 -11.61 -4.69
N PRO A 9 9.50 -11.72 -5.92
CA PRO A 9 8.56 -10.75 -6.47
C PRO A 9 7.21 -10.72 -5.73
N THR A 10 6.59 -9.55 -5.74
CA THR A 10 5.21 -9.31 -5.33
C THR A 10 4.44 -8.75 -6.52
N ILE A 11 3.31 -9.36 -6.87
CA ILE A 11 2.46 -8.95 -7.99
C ILE A 11 1.31 -8.11 -7.43
N LEU A 12 1.28 -6.83 -7.78
CA LEU A 12 0.23 -5.89 -7.42
C LEU A 12 -0.76 -5.73 -8.59
N HIS A 13 -2.04 -5.75 -8.28
CA HIS A 13 -3.12 -5.41 -9.21
C HIS A 13 -3.77 -4.11 -8.79
N VAL A 14 -4.09 -3.28 -9.78
CA VAL A 14 -4.86 -2.05 -9.62
C VAL A 14 -5.93 -2.05 -10.69
N ALA A 15 -7.20 -2.07 -10.30
CA ALA A 15 -8.32 -2.07 -11.23
C ALA A 15 -9.59 -1.56 -10.53
N ALA A 16 -10.47 -0.89 -11.27
CA ALA A 16 -11.75 -0.39 -10.77
C ALA A 16 -11.63 0.48 -9.50
N GLY A 17 -10.57 1.28 -9.38
CA GLY A 17 -10.32 2.13 -8.21
C GLY A 17 -9.81 1.39 -6.97
N GLU A 18 -9.51 0.10 -7.08
CA GLU A 18 -9.01 -0.73 -5.99
C GLU A 18 -7.59 -1.22 -6.27
N ALA A 19 -6.81 -1.47 -5.21
CA ALA A 19 -5.49 -2.09 -5.30
C ALA A 19 -5.40 -3.33 -4.38
N TRP A 20 -4.70 -4.39 -4.80
CA TRP A 20 -4.45 -5.57 -3.96
C TRP A 20 -3.22 -6.37 -4.42
N VAL A 21 -2.65 -7.14 -3.50
CA VAL A 21 -1.58 -8.09 -3.83
C VAL A 21 -2.18 -9.38 -4.38
N ALA A 22 -1.96 -9.65 -5.66
CA ALA A 22 -2.43 -10.86 -6.33
C ALA A 22 -1.53 -12.08 -6.10
N ALA A 23 -0.23 -11.85 -5.89
CA ALA A 23 0.72 -12.89 -5.52
C ALA A 23 1.90 -12.29 -4.75
N ALA A 24 2.49 -13.05 -3.83
CA ALA A 24 3.71 -12.67 -3.14
C ALA A 24 4.56 -13.90 -2.88
N SER A 25 5.89 -13.80 -2.93
CA SER A 25 6.78 -14.92 -2.61
C SER A 25 6.83 -15.27 -1.11
N CYS A 26 6.53 -14.31 -0.22
CA CYS A 26 6.62 -14.53 1.24
C CYS A 26 5.76 -15.72 1.73
N PRO A 27 6.19 -16.51 2.72
CA PRO A 27 5.45 -17.68 3.18
C PRO A 27 4.13 -17.31 3.89
N GLY A 28 4.10 -16.17 4.58
CA GLY A 28 2.95 -15.77 5.38
C GLY A 28 1.72 -15.38 4.56
N LYS A 29 1.88 -14.95 3.30
CA LYS A 29 0.81 -14.47 2.38
C LYS A 29 -0.19 -13.50 3.03
N ILE A 30 0.20 -12.78 4.09
CA ILE A 30 -0.70 -11.89 4.86
C ILE A 30 -1.20 -10.77 3.96
N CYS A 31 -0.29 -10.12 3.22
CA CYS A 31 -0.62 -9.05 2.27
C CYS A 31 -1.67 -9.45 1.22
N MET A 32 -1.71 -10.72 0.80
CA MET A 32 -2.74 -11.22 -0.12
C MET A 32 -4.10 -11.38 0.60
N ARG A 33 -4.09 -11.88 1.84
CA ARG A 33 -5.31 -12.04 2.65
C ARG A 33 -5.94 -10.72 3.09
N MET A 34 -5.17 -9.63 3.14
CA MET A 34 -5.70 -8.29 3.40
C MET A 34 -6.67 -7.83 2.30
N GLY A 35 -6.60 -8.43 1.10
CA GLY A 35 -7.56 -8.18 0.04
C GLY A 35 -7.39 -6.80 -0.60
N LYS A 36 -8.51 -6.24 -1.05
CA LYS A 36 -8.55 -5.00 -1.80
C LYS A 36 -8.63 -3.78 -0.91
N ILE A 37 -7.80 -2.78 -1.20
CA ILE A 37 -7.78 -1.48 -0.56
C ILE A 37 -8.21 -0.39 -1.55
N HIS A 38 -8.91 0.63 -1.06
CA HIS A 38 -9.46 1.70 -1.91
C HIS A 38 -9.64 3.04 -1.18
N ARG A 39 -9.57 3.07 0.16
CA ARG A 39 -9.80 4.28 0.96
C ARG A 39 -8.48 4.94 1.32
N GLN A 40 -8.47 6.28 1.39
CA GLN A 40 -7.32 7.01 1.90
C GLN A 40 -6.93 6.50 3.29
N GLY A 41 -5.64 6.26 3.48
CA GLY A 41 -5.12 5.70 4.73
C GLY A 41 -5.14 4.17 4.81
N ASP A 42 -5.79 3.47 3.86
CA ASP A 42 -5.65 2.01 3.75
C ASP A 42 -4.19 1.65 3.51
N VAL A 43 -3.75 0.57 4.17
CA VAL A 43 -2.38 0.07 4.11
C VAL A 43 -2.38 -1.44 3.93
N VAL A 44 -1.47 -1.93 3.08
CA VAL A 44 -1.09 -3.35 2.98
C VAL A 44 0.40 -3.49 3.21
N ALA A 45 0.80 -4.37 4.12
CA ALA A 45 2.19 -4.58 4.48
C ALA A 45 2.63 -6.02 4.19
N CYS A 46 3.82 -6.16 3.60
CA CYS A 46 4.52 -7.42 3.47
C CYS A 46 5.89 -7.28 4.13
N LEU A 47 5.93 -7.47 5.45
CA LEU A 47 7.15 -7.33 6.25
C LEU A 47 8.33 -8.16 5.71
N PRO A 48 8.17 -9.44 5.32
CA PRO A 48 9.29 -10.23 4.83
C PRO A 48 9.87 -9.72 3.50
N ASN A 49 9.06 -9.05 2.67
CA ASN A 49 9.52 -8.43 1.42
C ASN A 49 9.86 -6.94 1.59
N ARG A 50 9.80 -6.41 2.82
CA ARG A 50 9.98 -4.97 3.14
C ARG A 50 9.14 -4.04 2.26
N LEU A 51 7.91 -4.47 1.96
CA LEU A 51 7.00 -3.77 1.06
C LEU A 51 5.82 -3.18 1.83
N LEU A 52 5.53 -1.90 1.57
CA LEU A 52 4.40 -1.17 2.13
C LEU A 52 3.62 -0.49 1.01
N LEU A 53 2.34 -0.81 0.90
CA LEU A 53 1.37 -0.19 0.00
C LEU A 53 0.47 0.71 0.83
N ARG A 54 0.25 1.95 0.38
CA ARG A 54 -0.66 2.89 1.03
C ARG A 54 -1.45 3.66 -0.02
N ILE A 55 -2.76 3.74 0.17
CA ILE A 55 -3.59 4.67 -0.60
C ILE A 55 -3.38 6.08 -0.02
N ARG A 56 -2.83 6.96 -0.86
CA ARG A 56 -2.73 8.39 -0.58
C ARG A 56 -3.95 9.08 -1.20
N GLY A 57 -4.57 9.97 -0.44
CA GLY A 57 -5.47 10.98 -0.99
C GLY A 57 -4.70 12.30 -1.11
N GLU A 58 -5.31 13.31 -1.72
CA GLU A 58 -4.84 14.68 -1.53
C GLU A 58 -4.93 14.99 -0.03
N ASP A 59 -3.78 15.14 0.61
CA ASP A 59 -3.73 15.94 1.82
C ASP A 59 -4.09 17.34 1.34
N ARG A 60 -5.32 17.78 1.61
CA ARG A 60 -5.58 19.22 1.61
C ARG A 60 -4.54 19.75 2.57
N GLU A 61 -3.49 20.40 2.06
CA GLU A 61 -2.58 21.20 2.86
C GLU A 61 -3.50 22.11 3.65
N ALA A 62 -3.79 21.72 4.88
CA ALA A 62 -4.24 22.66 5.86
C ALA A 62 -3.04 23.58 5.96
N ALA A 63 -3.11 24.69 5.22
CA ALA A 63 -2.34 25.88 5.45
C ALA A 63 -2.64 26.30 6.89
N TYR A 64 -2.01 25.60 7.83
CA TYR A 64 -1.85 26.05 9.20
C TYR A 64 -0.76 27.11 9.12
N ASP A 65 -1.17 28.29 8.67
CA ASP A 65 -0.38 29.50 8.86
C ASP A 65 -0.50 29.82 10.35
N PHE A 66 0.47 29.34 11.14
CA PHE A 66 0.67 29.82 12.51
C PHE A 66 1.20 31.25 12.42
N ILE A 67 0.30 32.22 12.22
CA ILE A 67 0.61 33.61 12.55
C ILE A 67 0.56 33.68 14.08
N THR A 68 1.74 33.85 14.68
CA THR A 68 1.85 34.23 16.09
C THR A 68 2.40 35.65 16.09
N GLU A 69 1.60 36.61 16.55
CA GLU A 69 2.04 37.97 16.93
C GLU A 69 2.80 37.94 18.27
#